data_AF-A0AA39U1Q7-F1
#
_entry.id   AF-A0AA39U1Q7-F1
#
_cell.length_a   1.000
_cell.length_b   1.000
_cell.length_c   1.000
_cell.angle_alpha   90.00
_cell.angle_beta   90.00
_cell.angle_gamma   90.00
#
_symmetry.space_group_name_H-M   'P 1'
#
loop_
_entity.id
_entity.type
_entity.pdbx_description
1 polymer ?
#
loop_
_entity_poly.entity_id
_entity_poly.type
_entity_poly.pdbx_seq_one_letter_code
_entity_poly.pdbx_strand_id
1 'polypeptide(L)'
;MMNLVGSPGAAASARSRGALNAPRGDGTPWCRRGNLAVSRKRNPASVGHHSIFSAVFLALIFIACFFTSSASAFQLPFFNNPSLGTNSTMSAQKYSLPPLPYAYDALEPAISAQIMELHHSKHHQTYITNLNAALSSLAAASAAADIPTQIALQQALRFHGGGHINHALFWENLTPPTSPEAKLDDAVAPQLRKKIVETWGSEAKFKEAFAKALLGIQGSGWGWLVKFEGEGGRLGIVTTKDQDPIVGPGEVPIFGVDMWEHAYYLQYFNGKAAYVENIWTVINWKTAEERFLGTRSDAFKVLKASI
;
A
#
# COMPACT_ATOMS: atom_id res chain seq x y z
N MET A 1 -21.85 45.80 -35.81
CA MET A 1 -21.49 47.21 -36.11
C MET A 1 -22.82 47.95 -36.25
N MET A 2 -23.23 48.97 -35.49
CA MET A 2 -22.59 49.90 -34.56
C MET A 2 -23.52 50.20 -33.36
N ASN A 3 -22.87 50.60 -32.26
CA ASN A 3 -23.39 51.11 -30.98
C ASN A 3 -24.12 52.46 -31.07
N LEU A 4 -24.86 52.81 -30.01
CA LEU A 4 -24.64 53.97 -29.09
C LEU A 4 -25.89 54.12 -28.17
N VAL A 5 -25.83 53.76 -26.89
CA VAL A 5 -25.44 54.56 -25.69
C VAL A 5 -26.35 55.77 -25.40
N GLY A 6 -26.97 55.75 -24.22
CA GLY A 6 -27.61 56.92 -23.60
C GLY A 6 -28.08 56.65 -22.16
N SER A 7 -27.24 56.97 -21.17
CA SER A 7 -27.68 57.33 -19.79
C SER A 7 -27.89 58.85 -19.75
N PRO A 8 -28.72 59.36 -18.82
CA PRO A 8 -28.12 60.03 -17.65
C PRO A 8 -28.96 59.96 -16.36
N GLY A 9 -28.32 60.27 -15.22
CA GLY A 9 -28.98 61.00 -14.12
C GLY A 9 -28.90 60.38 -12.73
N ALA A 10 -28.06 60.98 -11.88
CA ALA A 10 -27.85 60.67 -10.47
C ALA A 10 -28.60 61.64 -9.53
N ALA A 11 -29.04 61.16 -8.36
CA ALA A 11 -29.20 61.88 -7.07
C ALA A 11 -29.65 60.84 -6.00
N ALA A 12 -28.89 60.45 -4.97
CA ALA A 12 -28.36 61.15 -3.78
C ALA A 12 -29.26 61.05 -2.52
N SER A 13 -28.67 60.50 -1.44
CA SER A 13 -28.99 60.68 0.00
C SER A 13 -30.26 59.99 0.55
N ALA A 14 -30.35 59.37 1.73
CA ALA A 14 -29.62 59.53 2.99
C ALA A 14 -29.68 58.26 3.89
N ARG A 15 -28.74 58.21 4.84
CA ARG A 15 -28.55 57.23 5.93
C ARG A 15 -29.66 57.25 6.99
N SER A 16 -29.84 56.13 7.68
CA SER A 16 -29.96 56.14 9.15
C SER A 16 -29.35 54.87 9.76
N ARG A 17 -28.63 55.08 10.88
CA ARG A 17 -27.90 54.09 11.68
C ARG A 17 -28.81 53.61 12.82
N GLY A 18 -28.72 52.33 13.17
CA GLY A 18 -29.19 51.79 14.44
C GLY A 18 -28.14 50.85 15.02
N ALA A 19 -27.50 51.28 16.11
CA ALA A 19 -26.60 50.53 16.97
C ALA A 19 -27.46 50.00 18.16
N LEU A 20 -27.27 48.88 18.84
CA LEU A 20 -26.18 48.38 19.70
C LEU A 20 -26.86 47.27 20.53
N ASN A 21 -26.18 46.16 20.83
CA ASN A 21 -26.03 45.64 22.20
C ASN A 21 -25.39 44.25 22.21
N ALA A 22 -24.22 44.18 22.84
CA ALA A 22 -23.58 42.98 23.37
C ALA A 22 -23.45 43.17 24.89
N PRO A 23 -23.54 42.12 25.71
CA PRO A 23 -23.07 42.18 27.09
C PRO A 23 -21.69 41.54 27.24
N ARG A 24 -20.83 42.22 28.01
CA ARG A 24 -19.63 41.66 28.66
C ARG A 24 -19.82 41.70 30.18
N GLY A 25 -19.19 40.74 30.85
CA GLY A 25 -18.85 40.71 32.28
C GLY A 25 -18.93 39.26 32.75
N ASP A 26 -18.01 38.67 33.52
CA ASP A 26 -16.81 39.14 34.22
C ASP A 26 -16.25 37.95 35.05
N GLY A 27 -14.97 38.03 35.45
CA GLY A 27 -14.50 37.44 36.72
C GLY A 27 -14.02 35.98 36.75
N THR A 28 -12.71 35.76 36.59
CA THR A 28 -11.99 34.68 37.29
C THR A 28 -11.73 35.08 38.75
N PRO A 29 -11.59 34.11 39.67
CA PRO A 29 -10.29 33.98 40.33
C PRO A 29 -9.82 32.53 40.59
N TRP A 30 -8.50 32.39 40.62
CA TRP A 30 -7.71 31.22 41.00
C TRP A 30 -7.89 30.80 42.47
N CYS A 31 -8.04 29.49 42.77
CA CYS A 31 -7.17 28.75 43.70
C CYS A 31 -7.59 27.29 43.96
N ARG A 32 -6.66 26.37 43.61
CA ARG A 32 -6.06 25.31 44.47
C ARG A 32 -6.83 24.01 44.79
N ARG A 33 -6.09 22.90 44.59
CA ARG A 33 -6.20 21.50 45.09
C ARG A 33 -7.07 20.56 44.23
N GLY A 34 -6.65 19.36 43.88
CA GLY A 34 -5.43 18.63 44.22
C GLY A 34 -5.26 17.38 43.36
N ASN A 35 -4.01 17.00 43.13
CA ASN A 35 -3.60 15.72 42.59
C ASN A 35 -4.08 14.60 43.53
N LEU A 36 -5.00 13.75 43.07
CA LEU A 36 -5.26 12.46 43.68
C LEU A 36 -4.36 11.43 43.00
N ALA A 37 -3.22 11.18 43.66
CA ALA A 37 -2.34 10.06 43.38
C ALA A 37 -3.10 8.75 43.67
N VAL A 38 -3.19 7.88 42.65
CA VAL A 38 -3.67 6.50 42.79
C VAL A 38 -2.59 5.71 43.54
N SER A 39 -2.86 5.43 44.81
CA SER A 39 -2.08 4.53 45.66
C SER A 39 -2.33 3.08 45.24
N ARG A 40 -1.38 2.45 44.54
CA ARG A 40 -1.31 0.99 44.39
C ARG A 40 -0.76 0.38 45.68
N LYS A 41 -1.66 -0.15 46.52
CA LYS A 41 -1.28 -1.07 47.60
C LYS A 41 -0.73 -2.36 46.99
N ARG A 42 0.55 -2.63 47.22
CA ARG A 42 1.14 -3.99 47.16
C ARG A 42 0.70 -4.73 48.42
N ASN A 43 0.30 -5.99 48.27
CA ASN A 43 0.29 -6.94 49.38
C ASN A 43 1.18 -8.15 49.05
N PRO A 44 1.78 -8.78 50.07
CA PRO A 44 2.98 -9.59 49.93
C PRO A 44 2.68 -11.09 49.80
N ALA A 45 3.73 -11.82 49.43
CA ALA A 45 3.80 -13.26 49.28
C ALA A 45 3.56 -14.04 50.59
N SER A 46 3.09 -15.29 50.45
CA SER A 46 3.44 -16.41 51.34
C SER A 46 3.44 -17.72 50.54
N VAL A 47 4.59 -18.40 50.39
CA VAL A 47 5.05 -19.63 51.11
C VAL A 47 4.02 -20.77 51.03
N GLY A 48 4.27 -22.01 50.59
CA GLY A 48 5.46 -22.83 50.36
C GLY A 48 5.25 -24.20 51.04
N HIS A 49 5.43 -25.33 50.32
CA HIS A 49 5.64 -26.70 50.82
C HIS A 49 6.21 -27.53 49.64
N HIS A 50 7.52 -27.89 49.60
CA HIS A 50 8.16 -29.12 50.13
C HIS A 50 7.47 -30.42 49.64
N SER A 51 8.10 -31.43 49.01
CA SER A 51 9.44 -32.01 49.25
C SER A 51 9.82 -33.13 48.24
N ILE A 52 11.13 -33.21 47.93
CA ILE A 52 12.05 -34.39 47.94
C ILE A 52 11.84 -35.58 46.97
N PHE A 53 12.87 -35.86 46.14
CA PHE A 53 13.61 -37.15 46.01
C PHE A 53 14.87 -36.91 45.11
N SER A 54 16.07 -36.73 45.70
CA SER A 54 17.23 -37.66 45.74
C SER A 54 17.86 -37.98 44.35
N ALA A 55 19.04 -37.45 43.95
CA ALA A 55 20.43 -37.88 44.26
C ALA A 55 20.69 -39.37 43.90
N VAL A 56 21.69 -39.83 43.14
CA VAL A 56 23.19 -39.71 43.16
C VAL A 56 23.70 -40.43 41.86
N PHE A 57 24.75 -40.02 41.14
CA PHE A 57 26.10 -40.66 41.18
C PHE A 57 27.17 -39.93 40.33
N LEU A 58 28.31 -39.69 41.01
CA LEU A 58 29.71 -39.42 40.56
C LEU A 58 30.29 -40.62 39.76
N ALA A 59 31.45 -40.66 39.07
CA ALA A 59 32.62 -39.79 38.87
C ALA A 59 33.58 -40.40 37.81
N LEU A 60 34.44 -39.52 37.24
CA LEU A 60 35.88 -39.62 36.88
C LEU A 60 36.45 -40.87 36.18
N ILE A 61 37.32 -40.68 35.16
CA ILE A 61 38.77 -41.02 35.15
C ILE A 61 39.51 -40.18 34.07
N PHE A 62 40.63 -39.56 34.49
CA PHE A 62 41.69 -38.96 33.68
C PHE A 62 42.70 -40.04 33.22
N ILE A 63 43.14 -40.04 31.96
CA ILE A 63 44.48 -40.53 31.58
C ILE A 63 45.04 -39.62 30.48
N ALA A 64 46.19 -39.01 30.75
CA ALA A 64 47.05 -38.34 29.79
C ALA A 64 48.30 -39.18 29.54
N CYS A 65 48.91 -38.95 28.37
CA CYS A 65 50.34 -39.05 28.02
C CYS A 65 50.81 -40.15 27.02
N PHE A 66 51.27 -39.63 25.87
CA PHE A 66 52.63 -39.75 25.29
C PHE A 66 52.95 -40.71 24.11
N PHE A 67 53.50 -40.09 23.05
CA PHE A 67 54.41 -40.58 21.97
C PHE A 67 53.81 -41.59 20.96
N THR A 68 53.97 -41.51 19.63
CA THR A 68 55.08 -41.09 18.76
C THR A 68 54.61 -40.67 17.34
N SER A 69 55.41 -39.79 16.72
CA SER A 69 55.53 -39.44 15.30
C SER A 69 55.14 -40.48 14.23
N SER A 70 54.29 -40.06 13.28
CA SER A 70 54.52 -40.28 11.85
C SER A 70 53.81 -39.20 11.03
N ALA A 71 54.59 -38.25 10.51
CA ALA A 71 54.12 -37.31 9.51
C ALA A 71 53.88 -38.05 8.19
N SER A 72 52.64 -38.09 7.74
CA SER A 72 52.30 -38.39 6.35
C SER A 72 51.62 -37.15 5.79
N ALA A 73 52.35 -36.46 4.91
CA ALA A 73 51.87 -35.31 4.18
C ALA A 73 50.69 -35.73 3.30
N PHE A 74 49.47 -35.42 3.74
CA PHE A 74 48.29 -35.46 2.88
C PHE A 74 48.26 -34.17 2.08
N GLN A 75 48.88 -34.22 0.90
CA GLN A 75 48.91 -33.10 -0.04
C GLN A 75 47.49 -32.92 -0.60
N LEU A 76 46.76 -31.95 -0.07
CA LEU A 76 45.52 -31.50 -0.69
C LEU A 76 45.86 -31.01 -2.11
N PRO A 77 45.11 -31.40 -3.16
CA PRO A 77 45.30 -30.80 -4.45
C PRO A 77 44.87 -29.34 -4.33
N PHE A 78 45.84 -28.44 -4.43
CA PHE A 78 45.60 -27.04 -4.75
C PHE A 78 44.88 -27.03 -6.11
N PHE A 79 43.55 -26.96 -6.08
CA PHE A 79 42.79 -26.52 -7.23
C PHE A 79 43.08 -25.04 -7.43
N ASN A 80 44.10 -24.77 -8.25
CA ASN A 80 44.22 -23.51 -8.96
C ASN A 80 42.99 -23.41 -9.87
N ASN A 81 42.00 -22.59 -9.50
CA ASN A 81 40.91 -22.24 -10.39
C ASN A 81 41.16 -20.82 -10.92
N PRO A 82 41.79 -20.64 -12.09
CA PRO A 82 41.88 -19.34 -12.72
C PRO A 82 40.61 -19.13 -13.55
N SER A 83 39.57 -18.55 -12.95
CA SER A 83 38.61 -17.74 -13.71
C SER A 83 37.89 -16.74 -12.80
N LEU A 84 38.62 -15.68 -12.43
CA LEU A 84 37.99 -14.37 -12.31
C LEU A 84 37.63 -13.92 -13.75
N GLY A 85 36.35 -13.70 -14.01
CA GLY A 85 35.82 -13.29 -15.31
C GLY A 85 34.66 -14.21 -15.69
N THR A 86 33.41 -13.82 -15.54
CA THR A 86 32.84 -12.54 -15.96
C THR A 86 32.08 -11.86 -14.83
N ASN A 87 32.38 -10.59 -14.55
CA ASN A 87 31.35 -9.67 -14.07
C ASN A 87 30.29 -9.63 -15.17
N SER A 88 29.30 -10.52 -15.11
CA SER A 88 28.04 -10.27 -15.77
C SER A 88 27.50 -9.02 -15.11
N THR A 89 27.74 -7.88 -15.75
CA THR A 89 26.92 -6.69 -15.57
C THR A 89 25.49 -7.14 -15.84
N MET A 90 24.80 -7.58 -14.80
CA MET A 90 23.36 -7.81 -14.84
C MET A 90 22.77 -6.47 -15.25
N SER A 91 22.48 -6.33 -16.54
CA SER A 91 21.72 -5.21 -17.07
C SER A 91 20.45 -5.14 -16.22
N ALA A 92 20.33 -4.10 -15.40
CA ALA A 92 19.16 -3.91 -14.58
C ALA A 92 17.93 -3.96 -15.49
N GLN A 93 17.03 -4.89 -15.21
CA GLN A 93 15.83 -5.09 -16.00
C GLN A 93 15.04 -3.77 -16.03
N LYS A 94 14.72 -3.30 -17.25
CA LYS A 94 14.13 -1.98 -17.47
C LYS A 94 12.62 -2.13 -17.65
N TYR A 95 11.86 -1.32 -16.92
CA TYR A 95 10.42 -1.25 -17.05
C TYR A 95 9.99 -0.26 -18.16
N SER A 96 8.87 -0.54 -18.80
CA SER A 96 8.16 0.28 -19.78
C SER A 96 6.69 0.42 -19.37
N LEU A 97 6.04 1.49 -19.83
CA LEU A 97 4.63 1.74 -19.52
C LEU A 97 3.76 0.67 -20.18
N PRO A 98 3.05 -0.19 -19.42
CA PRO A 98 2.19 -1.19 -20.01
C PRO A 98 1.03 -0.49 -20.73
N PRO A 99 0.60 -0.97 -21.91
CA PRO A 99 -0.59 -0.42 -22.55
C PRO A 99 -1.83 -0.65 -21.68
N LEU A 100 -2.79 0.27 -21.70
CA LEU A 100 -4.08 0.03 -21.08
C LEU A 100 -4.84 -1.10 -21.81
N PRO A 101 -5.61 -1.92 -21.08
CA PRO A 101 -6.43 -2.97 -21.70
C PRO A 101 -7.69 -2.44 -22.41
N TYR A 102 -7.91 -1.12 -22.37
CA TYR A 102 -9.06 -0.41 -22.93
C TYR A 102 -8.66 1.03 -23.34
N ALA A 103 -9.52 1.70 -24.12
CA ALA A 103 -9.34 3.10 -24.51
C ALA A 103 -9.47 4.05 -23.31
N TYR A 104 -8.91 5.26 -23.39
CA TYR A 104 -8.94 6.21 -22.26
C TYR A 104 -10.35 6.59 -21.80
N ASP A 105 -11.31 6.67 -22.72
CA ASP A 105 -12.72 6.99 -22.46
C ASP A 105 -13.58 5.77 -22.05
N ALA A 106 -13.00 4.57 -22.03
CA ALA A 106 -13.76 3.33 -21.87
C ALA A 106 -14.37 3.16 -20.46
N LEU A 107 -13.91 3.93 -19.48
CA LEU A 107 -14.41 3.90 -18.10
C LEU A 107 -15.43 5.00 -17.80
N GLU A 108 -15.82 5.80 -18.80
CA GLU A 108 -16.87 6.79 -18.62
C GLU A 108 -18.22 6.13 -18.36
N PRO A 109 -19.08 6.72 -17.50
CA PRO A 109 -18.91 8.02 -16.83
C PRO A 109 -18.16 7.97 -15.49
N ALA A 110 -17.69 6.80 -15.04
CA ALA A 110 -17.11 6.64 -13.71
C ALA A 110 -15.72 7.30 -13.58
N ILE A 111 -14.92 7.26 -14.63
CA ILE A 111 -13.61 7.95 -14.69
C ILE A 111 -13.48 8.57 -16.08
N SER A 112 -13.24 9.88 -16.14
CA SER A 112 -13.16 10.61 -17.40
C SER A 112 -11.93 10.25 -18.21
N ALA A 113 -12.04 10.35 -19.53
CA ALA A 113 -10.92 10.13 -20.45
C ALA A 113 -9.70 11.00 -20.11
N GLN A 114 -9.94 12.25 -19.67
CA GLN A 114 -8.90 13.18 -19.27
C GLN A 114 -8.10 12.65 -18.06
N ILE A 115 -8.79 12.13 -17.04
CA ILE A 115 -8.11 11.53 -15.88
C ILE A 115 -7.32 10.31 -16.35
N MET A 116 -7.94 9.41 -17.11
CA MET A 116 -7.29 8.18 -17.56
C MET A 116 -6.02 8.45 -18.38
N GLU A 117 -6.07 9.42 -19.29
CA GLU A 117 -4.92 9.82 -20.10
C GLU A 117 -3.79 10.39 -19.23
N LEU A 118 -4.09 11.30 -18.30
CA LEU A 118 -3.07 11.89 -17.43
C LEU A 118 -2.49 10.87 -16.44
N HIS A 119 -3.37 10.09 -15.81
CA HIS A 119 -3.01 9.10 -14.79
C HIS A 119 -2.12 8.00 -15.37
N HIS A 120 -2.42 7.53 -16.58
CA HIS A 120 -1.59 6.56 -17.29
C HIS A 120 -0.33 7.20 -17.92
N SER A 121 -0.50 8.16 -18.82
CA SER A 121 0.61 8.66 -19.65
C SER A 121 1.57 9.60 -18.92
N LYS A 122 1.16 10.18 -17.78
CA LYS A 122 1.99 11.10 -16.98
C LYS A 122 2.37 10.50 -15.63
N HIS A 123 1.39 10.15 -14.79
CA HIS A 123 1.67 9.69 -13.43
C HIS A 123 2.35 8.31 -13.44
N HIS A 124 1.74 7.31 -14.08
CA HIS A 124 2.35 5.98 -14.17
C HIS A 124 3.68 6.00 -14.93
N GLN A 125 3.77 6.74 -16.03
CA GLN A 125 5.03 6.94 -16.77
C GLN A 125 6.14 7.53 -15.89
N THR A 126 5.82 8.48 -15.01
CA THR A 126 6.80 9.09 -14.09
C THR A 126 7.33 8.08 -13.08
N TYR A 127 6.46 7.23 -12.53
CA TYR A 127 6.90 6.13 -11.65
C TYR A 127 7.87 5.21 -12.37
N ILE A 128 7.59 4.84 -13.62
CA ILE A 128 8.45 3.95 -14.40
C ILE A 128 9.82 4.60 -14.71
N THR A 129 9.82 5.85 -15.14
CA THR A 129 11.06 6.59 -15.44
C THR A 129 11.98 6.63 -14.22
N ASN A 130 11.42 6.99 -13.06
CA ASN A 130 12.21 7.15 -11.83
C ASN A 130 12.54 5.81 -11.17
N LEU A 131 11.71 4.78 -11.32
CA LEU A 131 12.03 3.40 -10.91
C LEU A 131 13.26 2.90 -11.66
N ASN A 132 13.29 3.06 -12.99
CA ASN A 132 14.44 2.64 -13.81
C ASN A 132 15.73 3.38 -13.41
N ALA A 133 15.64 4.68 -13.11
CA ALA A 133 16.79 5.44 -12.63
C ALA A 133 17.29 4.94 -11.26
N ALA A 134 16.37 4.62 -10.34
CA ALA A 134 16.70 4.08 -9.03
C ALA A 134 17.31 2.67 -9.12
N LEU A 135 16.79 1.80 -9.99
CA LEU A 135 17.32 0.45 -10.20
C LEU A 135 18.73 0.48 -10.82
N SER A 136 18.98 1.37 -11.78
CA SER A 136 20.32 1.59 -12.34
C SER A 136 21.32 2.04 -11.27
N SER A 137 20.92 3.00 -10.43
CA SER A 137 21.74 3.49 -9.31
C SER A 137 21.99 2.40 -8.26
N LEU A 138 20.97 1.57 -7.98
CA LEU A 138 21.09 0.45 -7.05
C LEU A 138 22.08 -0.61 -7.58
N ALA A 139 22.04 -0.90 -8.89
CA ALA A 139 22.98 -1.84 -9.51
C ALA A 139 24.43 -1.34 -9.39
N ALA A 140 24.68 -0.05 -9.65
CA ALA A 140 25.99 0.55 -9.47
C ALA A 140 26.47 0.51 -8.00
N ALA A 141 25.60 0.88 -7.05
CA ALA A 141 25.92 0.84 -5.62
C ALA A 141 26.16 -0.60 -5.12
N SER A 142 25.43 -1.58 -5.66
CA SER A 142 25.62 -3.01 -5.35
C SER A 142 26.95 -3.52 -5.87
N ALA A 143 27.31 -3.18 -7.11
CA ALA A 143 28.61 -3.53 -7.69
C ALA A 143 29.79 -2.91 -6.93
N ALA A 144 29.60 -1.73 -6.35
CA ALA A 144 30.58 -1.05 -5.51
C ALA A 144 30.58 -1.49 -4.03
N ALA A 145 29.67 -2.38 -3.63
CA ALA A 145 29.41 -2.71 -2.22
C ALA A 145 29.14 -1.47 -1.32
N ASP A 146 28.58 -0.40 -1.90
CA ASP A 146 28.25 0.85 -1.22
C ASP A 146 26.89 0.72 -0.50
N ILE A 147 26.95 0.21 0.74
CA ILE A 147 25.78 0.03 1.59
C ILE A 147 25.07 1.35 1.92
N PRO A 148 25.76 2.47 2.28
CA PRO A 148 25.11 3.76 2.49
C PRO A 148 24.22 4.21 1.33
N THR A 149 24.71 4.13 0.08
CA THR A 149 23.93 4.50 -1.10
C THR A 149 22.77 3.54 -1.35
N GLN A 150 22.95 2.24 -1.15
CA GLN A 150 21.85 1.26 -1.25
C GLN A 150 20.71 1.59 -0.28
N ILE A 151 21.03 1.96 0.97
CA ILE A 151 20.04 2.36 1.98
C ILE A 151 19.34 3.66 1.55
N ALA A 152 20.09 4.66 1.09
CA ALA A 152 19.52 5.94 0.65
C ALA A 152 18.54 5.80 -0.52
N LEU A 153 18.73 4.80 -1.39
CA LEU A 153 17.86 4.53 -2.55
C LEU A 153 16.54 3.84 -2.19
N GLN A 154 16.41 3.25 -0.99
CA GLN A 154 15.24 2.45 -0.62
C GLN A 154 13.92 3.23 -0.71
N GLN A 155 13.92 4.51 -0.34
CA GLN A 155 12.72 5.34 -0.40
C GLN A 155 12.26 5.57 -1.85
N ALA A 156 13.21 5.82 -2.77
CA ALA A 156 12.90 6.00 -4.19
C ALA A 156 12.38 4.69 -4.81
N LEU A 157 13.00 3.55 -4.48
CA LEU A 157 12.56 2.24 -4.92
C LEU A 157 11.16 1.90 -4.39
N ARG A 158 10.89 2.19 -3.11
CA ARG A 158 9.57 1.96 -2.51
C ARG A 158 8.50 2.81 -3.17
N PHE A 159 8.76 4.10 -3.38
CA PHE A 159 7.78 5.02 -3.92
C PHE A 159 7.51 4.78 -5.42
N HIS A 160 8.56 4.68 -6.24
CA HIS A 160 8.40 4.50 -7.69
C HIS A 160 8.10 3.05 -8.07
N GLY A 161 8.70 2.08 -7.38
CA GLY A 161 8.38 0.66 -7.54
C GLY A 161 6.97 0.34 -7.09
N GLY A 162 6.57 0.86 -5.93
CA GLY A 162 5.20 0.76 -5.45
C GLY A 162 4.20 1.46 -6.36
N GLY A 163 4.54 2.64 -6.88
CA GLY A 163 3.72 3.36 -7.86
C GLY A 163 3.51 2.53 -9.13
N HIS A 164 4.55 1.92 -9.66
CA HIS A 164 4.43 1.02 -10.81
C HIS A 164 3.55 -0.19 -10.51
N ILE A 165 3.79 -0.88 -9.38
CA ILE A 165 3.02 -2.07 -8.98
C ILE A 165 1.54 -1.75 -8.82
N ASN A 166 1.23 -0.68 -8.08
CA ASN A 166 -0.13 -0.32 -7.75
C ASN A 166 -0.93 0.02 -9.02
N HIS A 167 -0.35 0.82 -9.92
CA HIS A 167 -1.03 1.22 -11.14
C HIS A 167 -1.15 0.06 -12.15
N ALA A 168 -0.14 -0.79 -12.28
CA ALA A 168 -0.23 -1.98 -13.11
C ALA A 168 -1.39 -2.90 -12.66
N LEU A 169 -1.53 -3.10 -11.34
CA LEU A 169 -2.68 -3.84 -10.78
C LEU A 169 -4.01 -3.12 -11.00
N PHE A 170 -4.01 -1.78 -10.89
CA PHE A 170 -5.19 -0.91 -11.02
C PHE A 170 -5.82 -0.99 -12.41
N TRP A 171 -5.01 -0.85 -13.47
CA TRP A 171 -5.53 -0.87 -14.85
C TRP A 171 -6.20 -2.19 -15.21
N GLU A 172 -5.61 -3.31 -14.79
CA GLU A 172 -6.23 -4.62 -15.01
C GLU A 172 -7.47 -4.86 -14.15
N ASN A 173 -7.55 -4.25 -12.96
CA ASN A 173 -8.73 -4.38 -12.11
C ASN A 173 -9.89 -3.45 -12.50
N LEU A 174 -9.80 -2.77 -13.63
CA LEU A 174 -10.87 -1.94 -14.17
C LEU A 174 -11.34 -2.49 -15.51
N THR A 175 -12.60 -2.23 -15.85
CA THR A 175 -13.22 -2.68 -17.10
C THR A 175 -14.38 -1.73 -17.45
N PRO A 176 -14.75 -1.59 -18.73
CA PRO A 176 -15.87 -0.73 -19.11
C PRO A 176 -17.16 -1.11 -18.38
N PRO A 177 -18.02 -0.15 -18.00
CA PRO A 177 -19.21 -0.43 -17.20
C PRO A 177 -20.26 -1.29 -17.93
N THR A 178 -20.16 -1.36 -19.25
CA THR A 178 -20.98 -2.23 -20.11
C THR A 178 -20.46 -3.68 -20.18
N SER A 179 -19.25 -3.94 -19.70
CA SER A 179 -18.68 -5.28 -19.64
C SER A 179 -19.45 -6.15 -18.65
N PRO A 180 -19.74 -7.42 -18.99
CA PRO A 180 -20.25 -8.38 -18.00
C PRO A 180 -19.32 -8.50 -16.79
N GLU A 181 -18.01 -8.32 -17.00
CA GLU A 181 -16.98 -8.41 -15.96
C GLU A 181 -17.08 -7.29 -14.90
N ALA A 182 -17.84 -6.21 -15.18
CA ALA A 182 -18.05 -5.09 -14.27
C ALA A 182 -19.05 -5.38 -13.14
N LYS A 183 -19.77 -6.50 -13.22
CA LYS A 183 -20.80 -6.89 -12.25
C LYS A 183 -20.32 -8.04 -11.37
N LEU A 184 -20.48 -7.88 -10.06
CA LEU A 184 -20.25 -8.96 -9.12
C LEU A 184 -21.43 -9.92 -9.14
N ASP A 185 -21.28 -11.05 -9.83
CA ASP A 185 -22.26 -12.12 -9.84
C ASP A 185 -21.59 -13.51 -9.83
N ASP A 186 -22.42 -14.55 -9.71
CA ASP A 186 -21.97 -15.94 -9.60
C ASP A 186 -21.41 -16.50 -10.93
N ALA A 187 -21.61 -15.81 -12.06
CA ALA A 187 -21.03 -16.21 -13.34
C ALA A 187 -19.61 -15.65 -13.54
N VAL A 188 -19.31 -14.48 -12.97
CA VAL A 188 -18.03 -13.79 -13.14
C VAL A 188 -17.05 -14.08 -12.00
N ALA A 189 -17.50 -14.03 -10.75
CA ALA A 189 -16.64 -14.14 -9.57
C ALA A 189 -17.26 -14.98 -8.44
N PRO A 190 -17.63 -16.25 -8.71
CA PRO A 190 -18.41 -17.07 -7.79
C PRO A 190 -17.72 -17.28 -6.43
N GLN A 191 -16.42 -17.58 -6.42
CA GLN A 191 -15.75 -17.94 -5.17
C GLN A 191 -15.43 -16.68 -4.35
N LEU A 192 -14.98 -15.61 -5.00
CA LEU A 192 -14.75 -14.33 -4.35
C LEU A 192 -16.06 -13.77 -3.77
N ARG A 193 -17.17 -13.79 -4.54
CA ARG A 193 -18.48 -13.32 -4.07
C ARG A 193 -18.93 -14.08 -2.83
N LYS A 194 -18.84 -15.41 -2.85
CA LYS A 194 -19.16 -16.25 -1.70
C LYS A 194 -18.30 -15.86 -0.48
N LYS A 195 -16.99 -15.71 -0.67
CA LYS A 195 -16.07 -15.35 0.42
C LYS A 195 -16.32 -13.93 0.97
N ILE A 196 -16.73 -13.00 0.12
CA ILE A 196 -17.16 -11.65 0.52
C ILE A 196 -18.41 -11.75 1.42
N VAL A 197 -19.43 -12.50 1.02
CA VAL A 197 -20.64 -12.68 1.80
C VAL A 197 -20.35 -13.40 3.13
N GLU A 198 -19.48 -14.40 3.14
CA GLU A 198 -19.03 -15.06 4.38
C GLU A 198 -18.34 -14.10 5.35
N THR A 199 -17.55 -13.15 4.82
CA THR A 199 -16.72 -12.24 5.64
C THR A 199 -17.50 -11.02 6.14
N TRP A 200 -18.32 -10.40 5.30
CA TRP A 200 -19.04 -9.16 5.61
C TRP A 200 -20.56 -9.33 5.78
N GLY A 201 -21.09 -10.53 5.51
CA GLY A 201 -22.52 -10.85 5.58
C GLY A 201 -23.31 -10.46 4.32
N SER A 202 -22.86 -9.46 3.55
CA SER A 202 -23.41 -9.12 2.25
C SER A 202 -22.43 -8.28 1.42
N GLU A 203 -22.65 -8.24 0.10
CA GLU A 203 -21.91 -7.34 -0.80
C GLU A 203 -22.08 -5.88 -0.41
N ALA A 204 -23.27 -5.46 -0.01
CA ALA A 204 -23.54 -4.08 0.41
C ALA A 204 -22.70 -3.70 1.65
N LYS A 205 -22.62 -4.58 2.65
CA LYS A 205 -21.79 -4.36 3.84
C LYS A 205 -20.30 -4.35 3.53
N PHE A 206 -19.87 -5.16 2.55
CA PHE A 206 -18.49 -5.11 2.06
C PHE A 206 -18.19 -3.76 1.40
N LYS A 207 -19.02 -3.30 0.45
CA LYS A 207 -18.85 -2.02 -0.23
C LYS A 207 -18.88 -0.84 0.75
N GLU A 208 -19.75 -0.88 1.77
CA GLU A 208 -19.79 0.11 2.85
C GLU A 208 -18.48 0.14 3.66
N ALA A 209 -18.00 -1.03 4.10
CA ALA A 209 -16.74 -1.14 4.84
C ALA A 209 -15.53 -0.66 4.02
N PHE A 210 -15.52 -0.98 2.72
CA PHE A 210 -14.47 -0.58 1.79
C PHE A 210 -14.51 0.94 1.55
N ALA A 211 -15.68 1.51 1.29
CA ALA A 211 -15.86 2.95 1.14
C ALA A 211 -15.41 3.71 2.39
N LYS A 212 -15.75 3.22 3.59
CA LYS A 212 -15.29 3.79 4.85
C LYS A 212 -13.76 3.79 4.96
N ALA A 213 -13.10 2.71 4.54
CA ALA A 213 -11.64 2.63 4.52
C ALA A 213 -11.03 3.65 3.56
N LEU A 214 -11.52 3.73 2.32
CA LEU A 214 -11.04 4.69 1.32
C LEU A 214 -11.19 6.15 1.77
N LEU A 215 -12.38 6.51 2.27
CA LEU A 215 -12.67 7.87 2.69
C LEU A 215 -11.89 8.28 3.95
N GLY A 216 -11.53 7.30 4.79
CA GLY A 216 -10.72 7.47 5.98
C GLY A 216 -9.23 7.69 5.73
N ILE A 217 -8.74 7.51 4.50
CA ILE A 217 -7.35 7.80 4.14
C ILE A 217 -7.08 9.30 4.33
N GLN A 218 -6.03 9.60 5.09
CA GLN A 218 -5.52 10.94 5.32
C GLN A 218 -4.32 11.18 4.40
N GLY A 219 -4.45 12.15 3.49
CA GLY A 219 -3.47 12.39 2.44
C GLY A 219 -3.61 11.38 1.28
N SER A 220 -2.49 11.08 0.62
CA SER A 220 -2.45 10.18 -0.51
C SER A 220 -2.39 8.72 -0.10
N GLY A 221 -3.05 7.83 -0.84
CA GLY A 221 -2.97 6.41 -0.57
C GLY A 221 -3.92 5.57 -1.43
N TRP A 222 -4.00 4.30 -1.07
CA TRP A 222 -4.79 3.28 -1.75
C TRP A 222 -5.61 2.48 -0.75
N GLY A 223 -6.78 1.99 -1.17
CA GLY A 223 -7.49 0.92 -0.48
C GLY A 223 -7.44 -0.36 -1.30
N TRP A 224 -7.25 -1.49 -0.62
CA TRP A 224 -7.06 -2.79 -1.23
C TRP A 224 -8.00 -3.82 -0.62
N LEU A 225 -8.56 -4.67 -1.47
CA LEU A 225 -9.05 -5.97 -1.04
C LEU A 225 -7.89 -6.96 -1.19
N VAL A 226 -7.58 -7.68 -0.11
CA VAL A 226 -6.49 -8.66 -0.09
C VAL A 226 -6.96 -10.02 0.40
N LYS A 227 -6.32 -11.09 -0.06
CA LYS A 227 -6.42 -12.44 0.50
C LYS A 227 -5.18 -12.75 1.32
N PHE A 228 -5.38 -13.34 2.51
CA PHE A 228 -4.30 -13.86 3.36
C PHE A 228 -4.17 -15.38 3.16
N GLU A 229 -3.15 -15.84 2.43
CA GLU A 229 -2.95 -17.26 2.09
C GLU A 229 -2.71 -18.15 3.31
N GLY A 230 -2.05 -17.63 4.34
CA GLY A 230 -1.78 -18.35 5.59
C GLY A 230 -2.96 -18.43 6.56
N GLU A 231 -4.09 -17.79 6.24
CA GLU A 231 -5.25 -17.68 7.13
C GLU A 231 -6.52 -18.24 6.47
N GLY A 232 -6.39 -19.37 5.76
CA GLY A 232 -7.52 -20.04 5.10
C GLY A 232 -8.16 -19.16 4.02
N GLY A 233 -7.38 -18.30 3.37
CA GLY A 233 -7.86 -17.37 2.35
C GLY A 233 -8.80 -16.30 2.92
N ARG A 234 -8.63 -15.92 4.19
CA ARG A 234 -9.38 -14.80 4.79
C ARG A 234 -9.22 -13.56 3.92
N LEU A 235 -10.33 -12.85 3.70
CA LEU A 235 -10.30 -11.56 3.03
C LEU A 235 -10.06 -10.43 4.05
N GLY A 236 -9.41 -9.35 3.61
CA GLY A 236 -9.31 -8.14 4.39
C GLY A 236 -9.30 -6.89 3.54
N ILE A 237 -9.71 -5.79 4.16
CA ILE A 237 -9.60 -4.45 3.61
C ILE A 237 -8.42 -3.80 4.30
N VAL A 238 -7.43 -3.39 3.52
CA VAL A 238 -6.23 -2.71 4.01
C VAL A 238 -6.03 -1.42 3.23
N THR A 239 -5.42 -0.43 3.87
CA THR A 239 -5.04 0.82 3.22
C THR A 239 -3.53 0.97 3.23
N THR A 240 -2.96 1.46 2.14
CA THR A 240 -1.53 1.80 2.08
C THR A 240 -1.36 3.30 1.87
N LYS A 241 -0.38 3.90 2.54
CA LYS A 241 -0.08 5.32 2.37
C LYS A 241 0.74 5.53 1.10
N ASP A 242 0.62 6.71 0.52
CA ASP A 242 1.38 7.12 -0.67
C ASP A 242 1.30 6.05 -1.77
N GLN A 243 2.45 5.51 -2.18
CA GLN A 243 2.57 4.43 -3.16
C GLN A 243 3.05 3.13 -2.53
N ASP A 244 2.94 2.96 -1.20
CA ASP A 244 3.34 1.70 -0.57
C ASP A 244 2.51 0.55 -1.17
N PRO A 245 3.15 -0.50 -1.72
CA PRO A 245 2.43 -1.59 -2.37
C PRO A 245 2.11 -2.71 -1.38
N ILE A 246 1.10 -3.54 -1.71
CA ILE A 246 0.85 -4.81 -1.01
C ILE A 246 1.90 -5.80 -1.45
N VAL A 247 2.98 -5.93 -0.69
CA VAL A 247 4.08 -6.88 -0.98
C VAL A 247 4.42 -7.78 0.21
N GLY A 248 3.64 -7.70 1.29
CA GLY A 248 3.82 -8.53 2.48
C GLY A 248 3.82 -10.03 2.16
N PRO A 249 4.54 -10.85 2.94
CA PRO A 249 4.48 -12.30 2.79
C PRO A 249 3.06 -12.79 3.10
N GLY A 250 2.52 -13.64 2.22
CA GLY A 250 1.18 -14.23 2.38
C GLY A 250 0.00 -13.32 2.04
N GLU A 251 0.24 -12.08 1.62
CA GLU A 251 -0.79 -11.17 1.12
C GLU A 251 -0.89 -11.24 -0.40
N VAL A 252 -2.10 -11.45 -0.92
CA VAL A 252 -2.40 -11.43 -2.36
C VAL A 252 -3.31 -10.23 -2.64
N PRO A 253 -2.85 -9.23 -3.41
CA PRO A 253 -3.72 -8.14 -3.83
C PRO A 253 -4.78 -8.65 -4.81
N ILE A 254 -6.05 -8.42 -4.49
CA ILE A 254 -7.18 -8.80 -5.34
C ILE A 254 -7.51 -7.62 -6.28
N PHE A 255 -7.92 -6.50 -5.71
CA PHE A 255 -8.08 -5.24 -6.44
C PHE A 255 -7.72 -4.06 -5.54
N GLY A 256 -7.32 -2.95 -6.18
CA GLY A 256 -6.99 -1.70 -5.51
C GLY A 256 -7.83 -0.54 -6.06
N VAL A 257 -8.03 0.48 -5.23
CA VAL A 257 -8.61 1.76 -5.61
C VAL A 257 -7.65 2.87 -5.23
N ASP A 258 -7.25 3.68 -6.21
CA ASP A 258 -6.39 4.84 -6.03
C ASP A 258 -7.18 5.98 -5.37
N MET A 259 -6.72 6.46 -4.21
CA MET A 259 -7.32 7.60 -3.51
C MET A 259 -6.42 8.82 -3.51
N TRP A 260 -5.37 8.84 -4.33
CA TRP A 260 -4.67 10.08 -4.66
C TRP A 260 -5.62 11.05 -5.35
N GLU A 261 -5.48 12.35 -5.08
CA GLU A 261 -6.34 13.36 -5.67
C GLU A 261 -6.25 13.35 -7.21
N HIS A 262 -5.09 13.01 -7.81
CA HIS A 262 -4.97 12.89 -9.26
C HIS A 262 -5.92 11.87 -9.89
N ALA A 263 -6.42 10.90 -9.12
CA ALA A 263 -7.31 9.84 -9.62
C ALA A 263 -8.76 10.30 -9.81
N TYR A 264 -9.14 11.46 -9.24
CA TYR A 264 -10.55 11.89 -9.26
C TYR A 264 -10.75 13.41 -9.36
N TYR A 265 -9.78 14.24 -8.98
CA TYR A 265 -10.03 15.66 -8.69
C TYR A 265 -10.51 16.47 -9.90
N LEU A 266 -10.07 16.12 -11.11
CA LEU A 266 -10.51 16.83 -12.33
C LEU A 266 -12.00 16.61 -12.65
N GLN A 267 -12.60 15.52 -12.18
CA GLN A 267 -14.00 15.18 -12.43
C GLN A 267 -14.88 15.39 -11.19
N TYR A 268 -14.37 15.06 -10.02
CA TYR A 268 -15.11 15.05 -8.76
C TYR A 268 -14.72 16.18 -7.81
N PHE A 269 -13.71 16.99 -8.14
CA PHE A 269 -13.14 18.02 -7.26
C PHE A 269 -12.80 17.44 -5.88
N ASN A 270 -13.20 18.11 -4.79
CA ASN A 270 -13.06 17.60 -3.43
C ASN A 270 -14.06 16.47 -3.07
N GLY A 271 -14.98 16.12 -3.98
CA GLY A 271 -16.04 15.15 -3.81
C GLY A 271 -15.60 13.69 -3.91
N LYS A 272 -14.55 13.29 -3.17
CA LYS A 272 -14.02 11.92 -3.20
C LYS A 272 -15.04 10.82 -2.88
N ALA A 273 -16.11 11.15 -2.15
CA ALA A 273 -17.23 10.22 -1.90
C ALA A 273 -17.96 9.82 -3.20
N ALA A 274 -18.17 10.77 -4.12
CA ALA A 274 -18.82 10.48 -5.40
C ALA A 274 -17.93 9.63 -6.31
N TYR A 275 -16.62 9.84 -6.28
CA TYR A 275 -15.66 8.95 -6.95
C TYR A 275 -15.76 7.51 -6.43
N VAL A 276 -15.72 7.35 -5.10
CA VAL A 276 -15.82 6.03 -4.43
C VAL A 276 -17.15 5.34 -4.71
N GLU A 277 -18.24 6.08 -4.88
CA GLU A 277 -19.54 5.52 -5.28
C GLU A 277 -19.51 5.01 -6.73
N ASN A 278 -18.95 5.80 -7.65
CA ASN A 278 -18.96 5.49 -9.09
C ASN A 278 -17.96 4.41 -9.48
N ILE A 279 -16.82 4.28 -8.79
CA ILE A 279 -15.77 3.33 -9.18
C ILE A 279 -16.24 1.87 -9.14
N TRP A 280 -17.24 1.55 -8.32
CA TRP A 280 -17.83 0.20 -8.27
C TRP A 280 -18.46 -0.24 -9.59
N THR A 281 -18.80 0.70 -10.47
CA THR A 281 -19.40 0.40 -11.79
C THR A 281 -18.37 -0.06 -12.82
N VAL A 282 -17.08 0.08 -12.52
CA VAL A 282 -15.98 -0.25 -13.44
C VAL A 282 -14.96 -1.23 -12.84
N ILE A 283 -15.20 -1.79 -11.65
CA ILE A 283 -14.33 -2.84 -11.09
C ILE A 283 -14.43 -4.10 -11.94
N ASN A 284 -13.28 -4.62 -12.40
CA ASN A 284 -13.19 -5.89 -13.10
C ASN A 284 -13.22 -7.07 -12.11
N TRP A 285 -14.40 -7.67 -11.93
CA TRP A 285 -14.61 -8.78 -11.01
C TRP A 285 -14.00 -10.09 -11.50
N LYS A 286 -13.80 -10.25 -12.82
CA LYS A 286 -13.11 -11.42 -13.37
C LYS A 286 -11.64 -11.43 -12.97
N THR A 287 -10.95 -10.30 -13.15
CA THR A 287 -9.56 -10.16 -12.68
C THR A 287 -9.47 -10.30 -11.16
N ALA A 288 -10.46 -9.80 -10.42
CA ALA A 288 -10.54 -9.99 -8.98
C ALA A 288 -10.67 -11.49 -8.60
N GLU A 289 -11.56 -12.24 -9.27
CA GLU A 289 -11.68 -13.70 -9.08
C GLU A 289 -10.37 -14.41 -9.40
N GLU A 290 -9.74 -14.12 -10.54
CA GLU A 290 -8.48 -14.73 -10.96
C GLU A 290 -7.37 -14.53 -9.91
N ARG A 291 -7.25 -13.31 -9.36
CA ARG A 291 -6.28 -13.01 -8.29
C ARG A 291 -6.68 -13.64 -6.95
N PHE A 292 -7.97 -13.73 -6.65
CA PHE A 292 -8.46 -14.43 -5.46
C PHE A 292 -8.13 -15.93 -5.49
N LEU A 293 -8.27 -16.58 -6.65
CA LEU A 293 -7.95 -18.00 -6.83
C LEU A 293 -6.45 -18.26 -6.95
N GLY A 294 -5.71 -17.32 -7.53
CA GLY A 294 -4.27 -17.41 -7.73
C GLY A 294 -3.44 -17.19 -6.46
N THR A 295 -2.13 -17.30 -6.63
CA THR A 295 -1.16 -17.02 -5.57
C THR A 295 -0.68 -15.57 -5.58
N ARG A 296 0.06 -15.18 -4.53
CA ARG A 296 0.79 -13.90 -4.53
C ARG A 296 1.64 -13.70 -5.79
N SER A 297 2.35 -14.74 -6.22
CA SER A 297 3.20 -14.67 -7.41
C SER A 297 2.39 -14.54 -8.70
N ASP A 298 1.19 -15.12 -8.75
CA ASP A 298 0.31 -15.00 -9.90
C ASP A 298 -0.22 -13.57 -10.05
N ALA A 299 -0.60 -12.92 -8.95
CA ALA A 299 -1.07 -11.53 -8.96
C ALA A 299 -0.01 -10.55 -9.52
N PHE A 300 1.28 -10.81 -9.30
CA PHE A 300 2.37 -9.96 -9.82
C PHE A 300 2.84 -10.31 -11.24
N LYS A 301 2.21 -11.28 -11.91
CA LYS A 301 2.52 -11.55 -13.33
C LYS A 301 2.20 -10.35 -14.23
N VAL A 302 1.29 -9.47 -13.84
CA VAL A 302 0.99 -8.21 -14.54
C VAL A 302 2.24 -7.36 -14.80
N LEU A 303 3.21 -7.40 -13.88
CA LEU A 303 4.45 -6.62 -14.00
C LEU A 303 5.32 -7.09 -15.16
N LYS A 304 5.10 -8.30 -15.67
CA LYS A 304 5.80 -8.82 -16.86
C LYS A 304 5.38 -8.12 -18.15
N ALA A 305 4.17 -7.57 -18.20
CA ALA A 305 3.71 -6.78 -19.36
C ALA A 305 4.47 -5.46 -19.50
N SER A 306 5.22 -5.07 -18.46
CA SER A 306 5.97 -3.83 -18.37
C SER A 306 7.45 -4.02 -18.60
N ILE A 307 7.90 -5.17 -19.11
CA ILE A 307 9.33 -5.47 -19.31
C ILE A 307 9.60 -5.85 -20.77
#